data_AF-A0A1I4DVS8-F1
#
_entry.id   AF-A0A1I4DVS8-F1
#
_cell.length_a   1.000
_cell.length_b   1.000
_cell.length_c   1.000
_cell.angle_alpha   90.00
_cell.angle_beta   90.00
_cell.angle_gamma   90.00
#
_symmetry.space_group_name_H-M   'P 1'
#
loop_
_entity.id
_entity.type
_entity.pdbx_description
1 polymer ?
#
loop_
_entity_poly.entity_id
_entity_poly.type
_entity_poly.pdbx_seq_one_letter_code
_entity_poly.pdbx_strand_id
1 'polypeptide(L)'
;MSTTLGAIAGLVIGAAVGVGGMMVWDHGDISGMDYGDMPVDHGNMTGDMPMTGNPDHDFMAGMVPHHQSAIDMANTVLQTTSDPQIKALAEDILAAQAAEIAQMNDWLAAHPQ
;
A
#
# COMPACT_ATOMS: atom_id res chain seq x y z
N MET A 1 25.30 -29.63 -8.29
CA MET A 1 23.88 -29.79 -7.90
C MET A 1 23.64 -28.91 -6.69
N SER A 2 22.62 -28.05 -6.78
CA SER A 2 21.99 -27.26 -5.71
C SER A 2 22.81 -26.17 -5.01
N THR A 3 22.78 -24.96 -5.57
CA THR A 3 22.87 -23.71 -4.79
C THR A 3 21.48 -23.41 -4.25
N THR A 4 21.26 -23.61 -2.94
CA THR A 4 19.98 -23.30 -2.31
C THR A 4 19.87 -21.78 -2.10
N LEU A 5 19.02 -21.19 -2.93
CA LEU A 5 18.20 -20.00 -2.77
C LEU A 5 18.46 -19.10 -1.54
N GLY A 6 19.03 -17.94 -1.83
CA GLY A 6 18.40 -16.63 -1.62
C GLY A 6 17.58 -16.46 -0.34
N ALA A 7 18.24 -16.08 0.74
CA ALA A 7 17.59 -15.29 1.79
C ALA A 7 17.25 -13.91 1.18
N ILE A 8 16.00 -13.72 0.75
CA ILE A 8 15.50 -12.39 0.39
C ILE A 8 15.31 -11.65 1.70
N ALA A 9 16.33 -10.86 2.04
CA ALA A 9 16.17 -9.67 2.84
C ALA A 9 15.23 -8.72 2.08
N GLY A 10 14.03 -8.52 2.60
CA GLY A 10 13.06 -7.57 2.07
C GLY A 10 12.38 -6.88 3.24
N LEU A 11 13.09 -5.90 3.79
CA LEU A 11 12.60 -4.98 4.80
C LEU A 11 11.20 -4.48 4.39
N VAL A 12 10.19 -4.78 5.20
CA VAL A 12 8.91 -4.08 5.16
C VAL A 12 9.23 -2.65 5.59
N ILE A 13 9.61 -1.78 4.65
CA ILE A 13 9.62 -0.35 4.90
C ILE A 13 8.15 0.06 4.92
N GLY A 14 7.53 -0.10 6.08
CA GLY A 14 6.47 0.81 6.49
C GLY A 14 7.10 2.21 6.46
N ALA A 15 6.74 3.01 5.46
CA ALA A 15 7.20 4.38 5.34
C ALA A 15 6.62 5.23 6.48
N ALA A 16 7.22 5.12 7.66
CA ALA A 16 7.18 6.13 8.70
C ALA A 16 8.53 6.88 8.66
N VAL A 17 8.71 7.74 7.67
CA VAL A 17 9.77 8.75 7.72
C VAL A 17 9.19 9.97 8.43
N GLY A 18 9.34 10.00 9.76
CA GLY A 18 9.04 11.17 10.59
C GLY A 18 10.33 11.78 11.11
N VAL A 19 10.80 12.87 10.51
CA VAL A 19 11.72 13.81 11.17
C VAL A 19 11.38 15.25 10.79
N GLY A 20 10.92 16.02 11.78
CA GLY A 20 11.25 17.44 11.92
C GLY A 20 10.19 18.47 11.52
N GLY A 21 9.28 18.82 12.44
CA GLY A 21 8.47 20.04 12.32
C GLY A 21 7.19 20.07 13.14
N MET A 22 7.24 19.80 14.45
CA MET A 22 6.10 20.02 15.35
C MET A 22 5.89 21.53 15.53
N MET A 23 5.15 22.17 14.62
CA MET A 23 4.44 23.41 14.95
C MET A 23 3.25 23.01 15.81
N VAL A 24 3.35 23.28 17.11
CA VAL A 24 2.19 23.36 18.00
C VAL A 24 1.26 24.42 17.43
N TRP A 25 0.18 23.99 16.78
CA TRP A 25 -0.97 24.84 16.56
C TRP A 25 -1.75 24.85 17.88
N ASP A 26 -1.96 26.05 18.40
CA ASP A 26 -2.86 26.31 19.51
C ASP A 26 -4.25 25.75 19.15
N HIS A 27 -4.73 24.75 19.91
CA HIS A 27 -6.04 24.16 19.73
C HIS A 27 -7.10 25.14 20.26
N GLY A 28 -7.53 26.07 19.41
CA GLY A 28 -8.79 26.77 19.57
C GLY A 28 -9.94 25.75 19.62
N ASP A 29 -10.85 25.94 20.57
CA ASP A 29 -12.01 25.08 20.90
C ASP A 29 -12.64 24.34 19.70
N ILE A 30 -12.44 23.02 19.63
CA ILE A 30 -13.20 22.10 18.77
C ILE A 30 -14.26 21.31 19.55
N SER A 31 -14.57 21.76 20.77
CA SER A 31 -15.46 21.14 21.76
C SER A 31 -16.95 20.98 21.34
N GLY A 32 -17.27 21.09 20.05
CA GLY A 32 -18.61 20.90 19.50
C GLY A 32 -18.70 20.09 18.19
N MET A 33 -17.61 19.50 17.68
CA MET A 33 -17.71 18.57 16.56
C MET A 33 -18.00 17.17 17.09
N ASP A 34 -19.26 16.76 17.01
CA ASP A 34 -19.67 15.37 17.16
C ASP A 34 -19.02 14.53 16.06
N TYR A 35 -17.89 13.91 16.38
CA TYR A 35 -17.18 12.95 15.52
C TYR A 35 -17.92 11.61 15.39
N GLY A 36 -19.18 11.52 15.82
CA GLY A 36 -20.00 10.32 15.83
C GLY A 36 -20.62 9.92 14.49
N ASP A 37 -20.58 10.78 13.45
CA ASP A 37 -21.33 10.57 12.20
C ASP A 37 -20.51 10.76 10.91
N MET A 38 -19.18 10.63 10.99
CA MET A 38 -18.37 10.40 9.78
C MET A 38 -18.34 8.90 9.55
N PRO A 39 -19.01 8.35 8.51
CA PRO A 39 -18.63 7.05 8.00
C PRO A 39 -17.20 7.22 7.48
N VAL A 40 -16.22 6.96 8.36
CA VAL A 40 -14.87 6.65 7.91
C VAL A 40 -15.00 5.28 7.27
N ASP A 41 -15.43 5.31 6.02
CA ASP A 41 -15.48 4.16 5.14
C ASP A 41 -14.04 3.70 4.93
N HIS A 42 -13.54 2.93 5.91
CA HIS A 42 -12.45 1.98 5.71
C HIS A 42 -12.92 0.80 4.86
N GLY A 43 -14.11 0.89 4.26
CA GLY A 43 -14.67 -0.10 3.37
C GLY A 43 -14.02 -0.03 1.99
N ASN A 44 -13.39 -1.15 1.67
CA ASN A 44 -13.37 -1.68 0.32
C ASN A 44 -12.36 -1.08 -0.67
N MET A 45 -11.07 -1.08 -0.30
CA MET A 45 -10.02 -1.20 -1.32
C MET A 45 -10.07 -2.56 -2.06
N THR A 46 -10.91 -3.48 -1.59
CA THR A 46 -11.33 -4.74 -2.24
C THR A 46 -12.60 -4.52 -3.09
N GLY A 47 -12.63 -3.49 -3.96
CA GLY A 47 -13.80 -3.18 -4.79
C GLY A 47 -14.50 -4.44 -5.33
N ASP A 48 -15.75 -4.65 -4.90
CA ASP A 48 -16.70 -5.72 -5.27
C ASP A 48 -16.14 -7.11 -5.63
N MET A 49 -15.00 -7.53 -5.06
CA MET A 49 -14.48 -8.85 -5.37
C MET A 49 -15.31 -9.91 -4.65
N PRO A 50 -15.89 -10.90 -5.37
CA PRO A 50 -16.65 -11.97 -4.74
C PRO A 50 -15.73 -12.76 -3.81
N MET A 51 -16.00 -12.70 -2.51
CA MET A 51 -15.26 -13.46 -1.51
C MET A 51 -15.46 -14.95 -1.73
N THR A 52 -14.35 -15.68 -1.74
CA THR A 52 -14.34 -17.13 -1.95
C THR A 52 -14.60 -17.88 -0.64
N GLY A 53 -14.40 -17.22 0.50
CA GLY A 53 -14.45 -17.85 1.83
C GLY A 53 -13.13 -18.49 2.24
N ASN A 54 -12.12 -18.47 1.35
CA ASN A 54 -10.74 -18.75 1.70
C ASN A 54 -10.02 -17.41 2.01
N PRO A 55 -9.69 -17.13 3.28
CA PRO A 55 -9.12 -15.84 3.67
C PRO A 55 -7.77 -15.56 3.00
N ASP A 56 -6.94 -16.59 2.76
CA ASP A 56 -5.63 -16.41 2.13
C ASP A 56 -5.82 -15.97 0.67
N HIS A 57 -6.74 -16.61 -0.05
CA HIS A 57 -7.02 -16.24 -1.43
C HIS A 57 -7.69 -14.88 -1.54
N ASP A 58 -8.65 -14.58 -0.66
CA ASP A 58 -9.34 -13.29 -0.65
C ASP A 58 -8.36 -12.15 -0.34
N PHE A 59 -7.39 -12.38 0.56
CA PHE A 59 -6.30 -11.46 0.83
C PHE A 59 -5.41 -11.23 -0.40
N MET A 60 -4.91 -12.31 -1.01
CA MET A 60 -3.97 -12.24 -2.14
C MET A 60 -4.63 -11.60 -3.36
N ALA A 61 -5.88 -11.98 -3.66
CA ALA A 61 -6.64 -11.39 -4.75
C ALA A 61 -6.93 -9.91 -4.46
N GLY A 62 -7.36 -9.57 -3.24
CA GLY A 62 -7.65 -8.20 -2.80
C GLY A 62 -6.45 -7.26 -2.80
N MET A 63 -5.25 -7.77 -2.51
CA MET A 63 -4.06 -6.94 -2.45
C MET A 63 -3.50 -6.57 -3.83
N VAL A 64 -3.80 -7.32 -4.90
CA VAL A 64 -3.40 -6.96 -6.27
C VAL A 64 -3.94 -5.58 -6.70
N PRO A 65 -5.26 -5.31 -6.70
CA PRO A 65 -5.77 -3.99 -7.06
C PRO A 65 -5.40 -2.90 -6.06
N HIS A 66 -5.28 -3.23 -4.76
CA HIS A 66 -4.77 -2.29 -3.75
C HIS A 66 -3.38 -1.78 -4.13
N HIS A 67 -2.45 -2.68 -4.48
CA HIS A 67 -1.09 -2.29 -4.86
C HIS A 67 -1.04 -1.56 -6.21
N GLN A 68 -1.88 -1.97 -7.16
CA GLN A 68 -1.98 -1.28 -8.45
C GLN A 68 -2.35 0.20 -8.27
N SER A 69 -3.23 0.51 -7.32
CA SER A 69 -3.62 1.91 -7.04
C SER A 69 -2.44 2.77 -6.58
N ALA A 70 -1.50 2.22 -5.79
CA ALA A 70 -0.33 2.97 -5.36
C ALA A 70 0.69 3.13 -6.48
N ILE A 71 0.84 2.14 -7.37
CA ILE A 71 1.64 2.24 -8.59
C ILE A 71 1.10 3.36 -9.49
N ASP A 72 -0.21 3.45 -9.66
CA ASP A 72 -0.84 4.49 -10.50
C ASP A 72 -0.62 5.90 -9.91
N MET A 73 -0.70 6.04 -8.58
CA MET A 73 -0.37 7.28 -7.88
C MET A 73 1.12 7.63 -8.01
N ALA A 74 2.02 6.66 -7.81
CA ALA A 74 3.46 6.86 -7.95
C ALA A 74 3.83 7.34 -9.37
N ASN A 75 3.26 6.70 -10.41
CA ASN A 75 3.45 7.12 -11.80
C ASN A 75 2.95 8.55 -12.07
N THR A 76 1.85 8.97 -11.44
CA THR A 76 1.31 10.33 -11.57
C THR A 76 2.26 11.35 -10.93
N VAL A 77 2.79 11.03 -9.75
CA VAL A 77 3.75 11.89 -9.04
C VAL A 77 5.06 12.01 -9.81
N LEU A 78 5.58 10.92 -10.37
CA LEU A 78 6.83 10.92 -11.15
C LEU A 78 6.77 11.82 -12.39
N GLN A 79 5.58 12.09 -12.93
CA GLN A 79 5.40 12.99 -14.08
C GLN A 79 5.38 14.47 -13.69
N THR A 80 5.16 14.79 -12.41
CA THR A 80 4.81 16.15 -11.98
C THR A 80 5.73 16.71 -10.90
N THR A 81 6.33 15.86 -10.07
CA THR A 81 7.17 16.30 -8.96
C THR A 81 8.54 16.80 -9.42
N SER A 82 9.02 17.85 -8.77
CA SER A 82 10.41 18.32 -8.86
C SER A 82 11.21 18.05 -7.58
N ASP A 83 10.57 17.52 -6.54
CA ASP A 83 11.21 17.18 -5.28
C ASP A 83 11.96 15.83 -5.41
N PRO A 84 13.29 15.80 -5.22
CA PRO A 84 14.07 14.57 -5.37
C PRO A 84 13.75 13.50 -4.32
N GLN A 85 13.31 13.86 -3.12
CA GLN A 85 12.92 12.88 -2.09
C GLN A 85 11.60 12.21 -2.45
N ILE A 86 10.64 12.99 -2.94
CA ILE A 86 9.35 12.47 -3.40
C ILE A 86 9.52 11.60 -4.63
N LYS A 87 10.42 11.98 -5.55
CA LYS A 87 10.77 11.15 -6.70
C LYS A 87 11.34 9.81 -6.28
N ALA A 88 12.31 9.80 -5.37
CA ALA A 88 12.91 8.56 -4.86
C ALA A 88 11.86 7.65 -4.20
N LEU A 89 10.99 8.22 -3.35
CA LEU A 89 9.90 7.46 -2.73
C LEU A 89 8.95 6.82 -3.76
N ALA A 90 8.59 7.56 -4.81
CA ALA A 90 7.71 7.04 -5.85
C ALA A 90 8.38 5.92 -6.69
N GLU A 91 9.68 6.03 -6.96
CA GLU A 91 10.46 4.96 -7.62
C GLU A 91 10.53 3.70 -6.74
N ASP A 92 10.75 3.85 -5.43
CA ASP A 92 10.78 2.74 -4.47
C ASP A 92 9.42 2.03 -4.37
N ILE A 93 8.32 2.80 -4.29
CA ILE A 93 6.95 2.26 -4.27
C ILE A 93 6.68 1.44 -5.53
N LEU A 94 7.03 1.98 -6.70
CA LEU A 94 6.83 1.30 -7.98
C LEU A 94 7.56 -0.03 -8.01
N ALA A 95 8.84 -0.05 -7.62
CA ALA A 95 9.66 -1.26 -7.64
C ALA A 95 9.13 -2.33 -6.66
N ALA A 96 8.83 -1.94 -5.43
CA ALA A 96 8.35 -2.86 -4.39
C ALA A 96 6.98 -3.45 -4.76
N GLN A 97 6.00 -2.59 -5.07
CA GLN A 97 4.62 -3.04 -5.27
C GLN A 97 4.43 -3.80 -6.58
N ALA A 98 5.21 -3.50 -7.62
CA ALA A 98 5.20 -4.32 -8.83
C ALA A 98 5.72 -5.75 -8.56
N ALA A 99 6.75 -5.89 -7.73
CA ALA A 99 7.28 -7.20 -7.34
C ALA A 99 6.27 -7.97 -6.47
N GLU A 100 5.58 -7.29 -5.55
CA GLU A 100 4.54 -7.89 -4.71
C GLU A 100 3.34 -8.35 -5.55
N ILE A 101 2.90 -7.56 -6.55
CA ILE A 101 1.86 -7.99 -7.50
C ILE A 101 2.27 -9.28 -8.24
N ALA A 102 3.52 -9.37 -8.70
CA ALA A 102 4.01 -10.57 -9.37
C ALA A 102 3.95 -11.79 -8.43
N GLN A 103 4.41 -11.64 -7.19
CA GLN A 103 4.35 -12.71 -6.17
C GLN A 103 2.91 -13.14 -5.87
N MET A 104 1.98 -12.19 -5.76
CA MET A 104 0.57 -12.50 -5.51
C MET A 104 -0.07 -13.25 -6.68
N ASN A 105 0.20 -12.82 -7.91
CA ASN A 105 -0.31 -13.50 -9.11
C ASN A 105 0.28 -14.92 -9.26
N ASP A 106 1.57 -15.10 -9.00
CA ASP A 106 2.21 -16.42 -9.02
C ASP A 106 1.57 -17.36 -7.96
N TRP A 107 1.31 -16.83 -6.77
CA TRP A 107 0.65 -17.59 -5.71
C TRP A 107 -0.79 -17.96 -6.09
N LEU A 108 -1.58 -17.02 -6.63
CA LEU A 108 -2.97 -17.26 -7.07
C LEU A 108 -3.02 -18.29 -8.21
N ALA A 109 -2.09 -18.23 -9.16
CA ALA A 109 -1.99 -19.21 -10.24
C ALA A 109 -1.66 -20.63 -9.74
N ALA A 110 -0.87 -20.74 -8.68
CA ALA A 110 -0.54 -22.02 -8.04
C ALA A 110 -1.66 -22.57 -7.13
N HIS A 111 -2.61 -21.72 -6.71
CA HIS A 111 -3.70 -22.06 -5.79
C HIS A 111 -5.07 -21.67 -6.36
N PRO A 112 -5.49 -22.28 -7.48
CA PRO A 112 -6.80 -22.02 -8.06
C PRO A 112 -7.92 -22.49 -7.12
N GLN A 113 -9.04 -21.77 -7.16
CA GLN A 113 -10.29 -22.11 -6.46
C GLN A 113 -11.02 -23.28 -7.13
#